data_AF-A0AAV8ESG6-F1
#
_entry.id   AF-A0AAV8ESG6-F1
#
_cell.length_a   1.000
_cell.length_b   1.000
_cell.length_c   1.000
_cell.angle_alpha   90.00
_cell.angle_beta   90.00
_cell.angle_gamma   90.00
#
_symmetry.space_group_name_H-M   'P 1'
#
loop_
_entity.id
_entity.type
_entity.pdbx_description
1 polymer ?
#
loop_
_entity_poly.entity_id
_entity_poly.type
_entity_poly.pdbx_seq_one_letter_code
_entity_poly.pdbx_strand_id
1 'polypeptide(L)'
;MGEAGAEYVVESTGVFFTDKDKTAAHLKGGANKVVISAPSKDAPMFVVGVNEMEYKPELDIVSNASCTTNCLAPLAKVINDRFGIVEGLMTTVHSITATQKTVDGPSAKDWRGGRATSFNIIPSSTGAAKAVGKVLPALNGKLTGMAFPVPTVDVSVVDLTVRLEKDASYEDIKAAIKEESEGKLKGIFGYTEDDLVSTDFIGDSRSSIFNAKAGIALNDNFVKLVTWYDNEWGYRYLIQVVVLSLYLGYLAIAGLVLLGKVVLGRNVGWETQLRNIRVLENETAADSGSVEEIPEDRVLPVTELDTPDEVDFSDEYLLD
;
A
#
# COMPACT_ATOMS: atom_id res chain seq x y z
N MET A 1 18.67 -4.04 18.46
CA MET A 1 17.76 -2.86 18.41
C MET A 1 18.09 -1.87 19.51
N GLY A 2 18.09 -2.29 20.78
CA GLY A 2 18.42 -1.43 21.92
C GLY A 2 19.82 -0.79 21.87
N GLU A 3 20.82 -1.50 21.34
CA GLU A 3 22.17 -0.94 21.13
C GLU A 3 22.22 0.18 20.07
N ALA A 4 21.23 0.21 19.17
CA ALA A 4 21.16 1.19 18.09
C ALA A 4 20.26 2.40 18.40
N GLY A 5 19.59 2.42 19.57
CA GLY A 5 18.68 3.51 19.97
C GLY A 5 17.41 3.64 19.11
N ALA A 6 16.99 2.59 18.41
CA ALA A 6 15.81 2.63 17.55
C ALA A 6 14.52 2.61 18.39
N GLU A 7 13.77 3.70 18.37
CA GLU A 7 12.53 3.85 19.15
C GLU A 7 11.28 3.37 18.38
N TYR A 8 11.28 3.50 17.06
CA TYR A 8 10.17 3.11 16.19
C TYR A 8 10.67 2.06 15.20
N VAL A 9 10.00 0.92 15.18
CA VAL A 9 10.37 -0.22 14.33
C VAL A 9 9.25 -0.48 13.32
N VAL A 10 9.62 -0.59 12.05
CA VAL A 10 8.74 -1.14 11.02
C VAL A 10 9.02 -2.64 10.92
N GLU A 11 8.04 -3.44 11.31
CA GLU A 11 8.09 -4.89 11.15
C GLU A 11 7.59 -5.23 9.74
N SER A 12 8.53 -5.58 8.86
CA SER A 12 8.33 -5.84 7.44
C SER A 12 8.87 -7.19 6.94
N THR A 13 9.20 -8.11 7.85
CA THR A 13 9.85 -9.39 7.49
C THR A 13 8.93 -10.42 6.82
N GLY A 14 7.61 -10.33 7.00
CA GLY A 14 6.67 -11.38 6.58
C GLY A 14 6.32 -12.40 7.65
N VAL A 15 7.20 -12.57 8.65
CA VAL A 15 7.19 -13.75 9.52
C VAL A 15 6.41 -13.51 10.82
N PHE A 16 6.42 -12.28 11.32
CA PHE A 16 5.85 -11.93 12.63
C PHE A 16 4.47 -11.27 12.56
N PHE A 17 3.97 -10.98 11.36
CA PHE A 17 2.77 -10.16 11.12
C PHE A 17 1.49 -10.67 11.78
N THR A 18 1.35 -11.99 11.89
CA THR A 18 0.12 -12.62 12.34
C THR A 18 0.05 -12.84 13.85
N ASP A 19 1.09 -12.47 14.59
CA ASP A 19 1.24 -12.79 16.00
C ASP A 19 1.82 -11.59 16.76
N LYS A 20 0.95 -10.94 17.54
CA LYS A 20 1.33 -9.77 18.35
C LYS A 20 2.43 -10.11 19.36
N ASP A 21 2.46 -11.33 19.88
CA ASP A 21 3.44 -11.75 20.89
C ASP A 21 4.84 -11.89 20.28
N LYS A 22 4.93 -12.34 19.02
CA LYS A 22 6.20 -12.33 18.29
C LYS A 22 6.66 -10.92 17.96
N THR A 23 5.72 -10.05 17.56
CA THR A 23 6.03 -8.64 17.28
C THR A 23 6.48 -7.89 18.54
N ALA A 24 5.97 -8.29 19.73
CA ALA A 24 6.39 -7.73 21.02
C ALA A 24 7.84 -8.04 21.39
N ALA A 25 8.53 -8.93 20.66
CA ALA A 25 9.97 -9.13 20.83
C ALA A 25 10.77 -7.85 20.54
N HIS A 26 10.30 -6.99 19.62
CA HIS A 26 10.94 -5.70 19.34
C HIS A 26 10.84 -4.73 20.51
N LEU A 27 9.71 -4.75 21.23
CA LEU A 27 9.54 -3.96 22.46
C LEU A 27 10.51 -4.42 23.55
N LYS A 28 10.65 -5.74 23.75
CA LYS A 28 11.66 -6.31 24.65
C LYS A 28 13.09 -5.97 24.22
N GLY A 29 13.29 -5.83 22.91
CA GLY A 29 14.54 -5.43 22.30
C GLY A 29 14.87 -3.93 22.42
N GLY A 30 14.01 -3.12 23.07
CA GLY A 30 14.25 -1.70 23.36
C GLY A 30 13.50 -0.72 22.47
N ALA A 31 12.62 -1.18 21.56
CA ALA A 31 11.75 -0.29 20.80
C ALA A 31 10.59 0.22 21.66
N ASN A 32 10.16 1.46 21.41
CA ASN A 32 8.99 2.06 22.05
C ASN A 32 7.70 1.69 21.31
N LYS A 33 7.74 1.71 19.98
CA LYS A 33 6.59 1.46 19.11
C LYS A 33 6.94 0.55 17.94
N VAL A 34 5.98 -0.26 17.52
CA VAL A 34 6.12 -1.15 16.36
C VAL A 34 4.95 -0.95 15.38
N VAL A 35 5.28 -0.75 14.11
CA VAL A 35 4.32 -0.68 13.00
C VAL A 35 4.47 -1.93 12.15
N ILE A 36 3.44 -2.76 12.11
CA ILE A 36 3.38 -3.96 11.26
C ILE A 36 3.01 -3.52 9.84
N SER A 37 3.85 -3.86 8.86
CA SER A 37 3.63 -3.54 7.44
C SER A 37 2.69 -4.52 6.73
N ALA A 38 1.76 -5.15 7.45
CA ALA A 38 0.80 -6.11 6.92
C ALA A 38 -0.41 -6.23 7.86
N PRO A 39 -1.52 -6.87 7.42
CA PRO A 39 -2.67 -7.08 8.29
C PRO A 39 -2.30 -7.91 9.51
N SER A 40 -2.70 -7.43 10.69
CA SER A 40 -2.57 -8.18 11.93
C SER A 40 -3.91 -8.81 12.34
N LYS A 41 -3.84 -9.95 13.03
CA LYS A 41 -5.02 -10.57 13.64
C LYS A 41 -5.48 -9.78 14.87
N ASP A 42 -4.52 -9.34 15.69
CA ASP A 42 -4.76 -8.86 17.04
C ASP A 42 -4.30 -7.43 17.29
N ALA A 43 -3.40 -6.89 16.45
CA ALA A 43 -3.03 -5.47 16.52
C ALA A 43 -4.09 -4.61 15.82
N PRO A 44 -4.46 -3.44 16.39
CA PRO A 44 -5.37 -2.51 15.75
C PRO A 44 -4.78 -2.02 14.43
N MET A 45 -5.65 -1.94 13.42
CA MET A 45 -5.28 -1.51 12.07
C MET A 45 -5.69 -0.06 11.85
N PHE A 46 -4.80 0.71 11.24
CA PHE A 46 -5.05 2.10 10.87
C PHE A 46 -4.78 2.29 9.38
N VAL A 47 -5.65 3.07 8.75
CA VAL A 47 -5.53 3.54 7.38
C VAL A 47 -5.62 5.06 7.41
N VAL A 48 -4.60 5.72 6.85
CA VAL A 48 -4.52 7.18 6.77
C VAL A 48 -5.65 7.72 5.86
N GLY A 49 -6.32 8.78 6.28
CA GLY A 49 -7.51 9.35 5.65
C GLY A 49 -8.83 8.63 5.99
N VAL A 50 -8.81 7.62 6.86
CA VAL A 50 -9.97 6.76 7.15
C VAL A 50 -10.28 6.71 8.65
N ASN A 51 -9.39 6.11 9.45
CA ASN A 51 -9.61 5.88 10.89
C ASN A 51 -8.39 6.21 11.75
N GLU A 52 -7.42 6.92 11.18
CA GLU A 52 -6.16 7.28 11.82
C GLU A 52 -6.37 8.13 13.08
N MET A 53 -7.47 8.90 13.14
CA MET A 53 -7.87 9.70 14.29
C MET A 53 -8.28 8.88 15.52
N GLU A 54 -8.55 7.58 15.34
CA GLU A 54 -8.86 6.66 16.44
C GLU A 54 -7.60 6.13 17.14
N TYR A 55 -6.40 6.44 16.62
CA TYR A 55 -5.15 6.05 17.23
C TYR A 55 -5.01 6.65 18.63
N LYS A 56 -4.52 5.83 19.56
CA LYS A 56 -4.23 6.25 20.93
C LYS A 56 -2.76 6.06 21.26
N PRO A 57 -2.08 7.04 21.89
CA PRO A 57 -0.66 6.96 22.23
C PRO A 57 -0.26 5.74 23.05
N GLU A 58 -1.20 5.12 23.76
CA GLU A 58 -0.94 3.90 24.57
C GLU A 58 -0.81 2.63 23.73
N LEU A 59 -1.11 2.67 22.43
CA LEU A 59 -0.98 1.51 21.54
C LEU A 59 0.49 1.33 21.13
N ASP A 60 1.14 0.29 21.64
CA ASP A 60 2.57 0.05 21.36
C ASP A 60 2.83 -0.68 20.05
N ILE A 61 1.84 -1.47 19.59
CA ILE A 61 1.93 -2.24 18.35
C ILE A 61 0.67 -1.95 17.53
N VAL A 62 0.87 -1.45 16.32
CA VAL A 62 -0.20 -1.13 15.37
C VAL A 62 0.09 -1.76 14.01
N SER A 63 -0.91 -1.88 13.16
CA SER A 63 -0.77 -2.39 11.79
C SER A 63 -1.23 -1.34 10.78
N ASN A 64 -0.48 -1.19 9.69
CA ASN A 64 -0.86 -0.36 8.55
C ASN A 64 -1.80 -1.09 7.56
N ALA A 65 -2.47 -2.16 8.00
CA ALA A 65 -3.30 -3.02 7.16
C ALA A 65 -2.53 -3.61 5.95
N SER A 66 -3.11 -3.61 4.75
CA SER A 66 -2.47 -4.08 3.51
C SER A 66 -2.54 -3.00 2.43
N CYS A 67 -1.74 -3.12 1.37
CA CYS A 67 -1.81 -2.24 0.20
C CYS A 67 -3.23 -2.17 -0.38
N THR A 68 -3.89 -3.33 -0.59
CA THR A 68 -5.27 -3.37 -1.09
C THR A 68 -6.28 -2.74 -0.11
N THR A 69 -6.12 -2.92 1.20
CA THR A 69 -7.01 -2.27 2.20
C THR A 69 -6.82 -0.76 2.18
N ASN A 70 -5.59 -0.26 2.08
CA ASN A 70 -5.31 1.17 1.95
C ASN A 70 -5.84 1.76 0.65
N CYS A 71 -5.90 0.97 -0.42
CA CYS A 71 -6.52 1.38 -1.67
C CYS A 71 -8.06 1.43 -1.60
N LEU A 72 -8.67 0.37 -1.05
CA LEU A 72 -10.13 0.23 -1.02
C LEU A 72 -10.81 1.12 0.04
N ALA A 73 -10.20 1.30 1.21
CA ALA A 73 -10.86 1.95 2.35
C ALA A 73 -11.20 3.44 2.10
N PRO A 74 -10.32 4.28 1.50
CA PRO A 74 -10.67 5.66 1.16
C PRO A 74 -11.85 5.76 0.20
N LEU A 75 -11.87 4.94 -0.87
CA LEU A 75 -12.97 4.87 -1.81
C LEU A 75 -14.27 4.44 -1.10
N ALA A 76 -14.22 3.35 -0.32
CA ALA A 76 -15.37 2.84 0.41
C ALA A 76 -15.92 3.86 1.43
N LYS A 77 -15.04 4.63 2.08
CA LYS A 77 -15.41 5.71 2.99
C LYS A 77 -16.21 6.79 2.27
N VAL A 78 -15.70 7.32 1.16
CA VAL A 78 -16.38 8.38 0.39
C VAL A 78 -17.76 7.91 -0.07
N ILE A 79 -17.85 6.71 -0.65
CA ILE A 79 -19.11 6.17 -1.13
C ILE A 79 -20.10 5.93 0.03
N ASN A 80 -19.64 5.35 1.14
CA ASN A 80 -20.50 5.11 2.27
C ASN A 80 -21.00 6.41 2.93
N ASP A 81 -20.14 7.40 3.10
CA ASP A 81 -20.51 8.66 3.77
C ASP A 81 -21.51 9.46 2.93
N ARG A 82 -21.40 9.42 1.60
CA ARG A 82 -22.25 10.19 0.67
C ARG A 82 -23.54 9.45 0.30
N PHE A 83 -23.42 8.17 -0.05
CA PHE A 83 -24.51 7.40 -0.67
C PHE A 83 -24.93 6.17 0.15
N GLY A 84 -24.12 5.75 1.13
CA GLY A 84 -24.31 4.51 1.88
C GLY A 84 -23.98 3.27 1.04
N ILE A 85 -23.32 2.29 1.65
CA ILE A 85 -23.09 0.98 1.04
C ILE A 85 -24.01 -0.04 1.71
N VAL A 86 -24.81 -0.74 0.90
CA VAL A 86 -25.62 -1.87 1.36
C VAL A 86 -24.76 -3.14 1.40
N GLU A 87 -24.12 -3.45 0.28
CA GLU A 87 -23.23 -4.60 0.12
C GLU A 87 -22.27 -4.37 -1.05
N GLY A 88 -21.14 -5.06 -1.05
CA GLY A 88 -20.15 -4.96 -2.12
C GLY A 88 -19.20 -6.13 -2.22
N LEU A 89 -18.76 -6.38 -3.44
CA LEU A 89 -17.72 -7.35 -3.78
C LEU A 89 -16.55 -6.64 -4.43
N MET A 90 -15.36 -6.90 -3.90
CA MET A 90 -14.12 -6.38 -4.44
C MET A 90 -13.32 -7.48 -5.14
N THR A 91 -12.77 -7.15 -6.29
CA THR A 91 -11.69 -7.90 -6.92
C THR A 91 -10.47 -7.00 -7.02
N THR A 92 -9.31 -7.45 -6.58
CA THR A 92 -8.05 -6.78 -6.92
C THR A 92 -7.37 -7.54 -8.03
N VAL A 93 -7.11 -6.88 -9.16
CA VAL A 93 -6.19 -7.37 -10.18
C VAL A 93 -4.82 -6.91 -9.72
N HIS A 94 -4.04 -7.86 -9.21
CA HIS A 94 -2.87 -7.58 -8.39
C HIS A 94 -1.61 -7.95 -9.13
N SER A 95 -0.58 -7.12 -9.05
CA SER A 95 0.76 -7.50 -9.53
C SER A 95 1.34 -8.67 -8.73
N ILE A 96 2.29 -9.38 -9.35
CA ILE A 96 3.01 -10.47 -8.67
C ILE A 96 3.81 -9.91 -7.48
N THR A 97 4.03 -10.70 -6.44
CA THR A 97 4.87 -10.29 -5.30
C THR A 97 5.91 -11.37 -4.98
N ALA A 98 6.79 -11.09 -4.03
CA ALA A 98 7.86 -12.00 -3.62
C ALA A 98 7.38 -13.37 -3.09
N THR A 99 6.09 -13.52 -2.74
CA THR A 99 5.55 -14.81 -2.26
C THR A 99 5.31 -15.82 -3.38
N GLN A 100 5.08 -15.34 -4.60
CA GLN A 100 4.81 -16.12 -5.79
C GLN A 100 6.07 -16.79 -6.36
N LYS A 101 5.89 -17.70 -7.33
CA LYS A 101 6.97 -18.53 -7.88
C LYS A 101 7.21 -18.24 -9.36
N THR A 102 8.48 -18.23 -9.75
CA THR A 102 8.90 -18.06 -11.16
C THR A 102 8.48 -19.25 -12.02
N VAL A 103 8.59 -20.47 -11.48
CA VAL A 103 8.13 -21.72 -12.08
C VAL A 103 7.18 -22.45 -11.12
N ASP A 104 6.46 -23.46 -11.61
CA ASP A 104 5.59 -24.29 -10.78
C ASP A 104 6.40 -24.92 -9.61
N GLY A 105 5.94 -24.69 -8.38
CA GLY A 105 6.62 -25.12 -7.17
C GLY A 105 5.69 -25.26 -5.96
N PRO A 106 6.20 -25.81 -4.84
CA PRO A 106 5.39 -26.07 -3.66
C PRO A 106 4.85 -24.79 -3.01
N SER A 107 3.55 -24.77 -2.71
CA SER A 107 2.91 -23.74 -1.89
C SER A 107 1.84 -24.39 -1.01
N ALA A 108 2.21 -24.66 0.25
CA ALA A 108 1.39 -25.48 1.15
C ALA A 108 0.06 -24.82 1.55
N LYS A 109 0.02 -23.47 1.60
CA LYS A 109 -1.14 -22.71 2.05
C LYS A 109 -2.01 -22.18 0.89
N ASP A 110 -1.46 -22.11 -0.31
CA ASP A 110 -2.16 -21.65 -1.52
C ASP A 110 -1.63 -22.42 -2.73
N TRP A 111 -2.30 -23.52 -3.09
CA TRP A 111 -1.87 -24.38 -4.21
C TRP A 111 -1.81 -23.63 -5.55
N ARG A 112 -2.67 -22.64 -5.75
CA ARG A 112 -2.70 -21.84 -6.98
C ARG A 112 -1.51 -20.88 -7.01
N GLY A 113 -1.17 -20.28 -5.88
CA GLY A 113 0.01 -19.41 -5.72
C GLY A 113 1.36 -20.11 -5.95
N GLY A 114 1.38 -21.44 -6.00
CA GLY A 114 2.58 -22.21 -6.37
C GLY A 114 2.85 -22.28 -7.87
N ARG A 115 1.92 -21.80 -8.72
CA ARG A 115 2.07 -21.87 -10.19
C ARG A 115 2.95 -20.74 -10.72
N ALA A 116 3.61 -20.97 -11.86
CA ALA A 116 4.48 -20.01 -12.55
C ALA A 116 3.74 -18.69 -12.81
N THR A 117 4.06 -17.64 -12.07
CA THR A 117 3.16 -16.48 -11.95
C THR A 117 3.25 -15.54 -13.15
N SER A 118 4.40 -15.46 -13.83
CA SER A 118 4.55 -14.66 -15.06
C SER A 118 3.77 -15.21 -16.26
N PHE A 119 3.14 -16.37 -16.13
CA PHE A 119 2.39 -17.04 -17.21
C PHE A 119 0.91 -17.27 -16.88
N ASN A 120 0.47 -16.97 -15.66
CA ASN A 120 -0.86 -17.32 -15.19
C ASN A 120 -1.60 -16.10 -14.63
N ILE A 121 -2.92 -16.10 -14.83
CA ILE A 121 -3.85 -15.33 -14.01
C ILE A 121 -4.24 -16.25 -12.85
N ILE A 122 -3.85 -15.92 -11.62
CA ILE A 122 -3.95 -16.82 -10.47
C ILE A 122 -5.02 -16.31 -9.52
N PRO A 123 -6.22 -16.93 -9.42
CA PRO A 123 -7.21 -16.49 -8.47
C PRO A 123 -6.82 -16.89 -7.04
N SER A 124 -6.82 -15.93 -6.12
CA SER A 124 -6.50 -16.11 -4.70
C SER A 124 -7.54 -15.45 -3.80
N SER A 125 -7.74 -16.01 -2.60
CA SER A 125 -8.60 -15.41 -1.58
C SER A 125 -7.88 -14.27 -0.88
N THR A 126 -8.56 -13.20 -0.51
CA THR A 126 -7.96 -12.11 0.28
C THR A 126 -8.85 -11.68 1.44
N GLY A 127 -8.21 -11.25 2.53
CA GLY A 127 -8.87 -10.64 3.68
C GLY A 127 -9.04 -9.11 3.55
N ALA A 128 -8.48 -8.49 2.50
CA ALA A 128 -8.36 -7.03 2.41
C ALA A 128 -9.70 -6.29 2.46
N ALA A 129 -10.71 -6.77 1.73
CA ALA A 129 -12.05 -6.19 1.76
C ALA A 129 -12.76 -6.39 3.11
N LYS A 130 -12.57 -7.55 3.76
CA LYS A 130 -13.09 -7.78 5.11
C LYS A 130 -12.41 -6.88 6.14
N ALA A 131 -11.13 -6.56 5.94
CA ALA A 131 -10.39 -5.64 6.80
C ALA A 131 -10.92 -4.19 6.71
N VAL A 132 -11.55 -3.80 5.60
CA VAL A 132 -12.26 -2.51 5.53
C VAL A 132 -13.33 -2.41 6.61
N GLY A 133 -14.07 -3.48 6.89
CA GLY A 133 -15.04 -3.53 7.98
C GLY A 133 -14.45 -3.36 9.38
N LYS A 134 -13.13 -3.57 9.55
CA LYS A 134 -12.43 -3.34 10.83
C LYS A 134 -12.00 -1.88 10.99
N VAL A 135 -11.62 -1.21 9.91
CA VAL A 135 -11.22 0.22 9.93
C VAL A 135 -12.41 1.17 9.71
N LEU A 136 -13.49 0.67 9.11
CA LEU A 136 -14.77 1.36 8.93
C LEU A 136 -15.89 0.45 9.48
N PRO A 137 -16.18 0.50 10.79
CA PRO A 137 -17.14 -0.40 11.43
C PRO A 137 -18.54 -0.42 10.81
N ALA A 138 -18.98 0.69 10.21
CA ALA A 138 -20.25 0.79 9.48
C ALA A 138 -20.34 -0.14 8.25
N LEU A 139 -19.19 -0.62 7.75
CA LEU A 139 -19.06 -1.54 6.62
C LEU A 139 -18.74 -2.99 7.05
N ASN A 140 -18.73 -3.27 8.36
CA ASN A 140 -18.46 -4.62 8.85
C ASN A 140 -19.51 -5.61 8.34
N GLY A 141 -19.05 -6.69 7.71
CA GLY A 141 -19.92 -7.70 7.10
C GLY A 141 -20.54 -7.32 5.74
N LYS A 142 -20.33 -6.08 5.26
CA LYS A 142 -20.89 -5.61 3.98
C LYS A 142 -19.95 -5.80 2.79
N LEU A 143 -18.64 -5.91 3.04
CA LEU A 143 -17.61 -6.03 2.01
C LEU A 143 -16.81 -7.32 2.15
N THR A 144 -16.63 -8.01 1.04
CA THR A 144 -15.67 -9.13 0.89
C THR A 144 -15.11 -9.12 -0.53
N GLY A 145 -14.11 -9.95 -0.79
CA GLY A 145 -13.50 -9.95 -2.12
C GLY A 145 -12.49 -11.06 -2.37
N MET A 146 -11.89 -10.99 -3.54
CA MET A 146 -10.83 -11.89 -4.00
C MET A 146 -9.74 -11.11 -4.75
N ALA A 147 -8.68 -11.82 -5.12
CA ALA A 147 -7.58 -11.27 -5.90
C ALA A 147 -7.30 -12.13 -7.13
N PHE A 148 -6.83 -11.50 -8.19
CA PHE A 148 -6.19 -12.16 -9.33
C PHE A 148 -4.79 -11.58 -9.51
N PRO A 149 -3.77 -12.21 -8.92
CA PRO A 149 -2.39 -12.04 -9.37
C PRO A 149 -2.28 -12.22 -10.89
N VAL A 150 -1.72 -11.21 -11.57
CA VAL A 150 -1.49 -11.18 -13.02
C VAL A 150 -0.02 -10.89 -13.35
N PRO A 151 0.46 -11.19 -14.58
CA PRO A 151 1.85 -10.99 -14.99
C PRO A 151 2.32 -9.54 -15.15
N THR A 152 2.20 -8.73 -14.09
CA THR A 152 2.77 -7.39 -13.96
C THR A 152 3.63 -7.36 -12.69
N VAL A 153 4.72 -6.61 -12.73
CA VAL A 153 5.73 -6.61 -11.65
C VAL A 153 5.40 -5.65 -10.52
N ASP A 154 4.62 -4.61 -10.81
CA ASP A 154 4.16 -3.62 -9.83
C ASP A 154 2.91 -2.89 -10.35
N VAL A 155 2.26 -2.14 -9.46
CA VAL A 155 0.95 -1.50 -9.61
C VAL A 155 -0.18 -2.51 -9.70
N SER A 156 -1.25 -2.22 -8.99
CA SER A 156 -2.44 -3.04 -8.91
C SER A 156 -3.69 -2.16 -9.03
N VAL A 157 -4.83 -2.80 -9.27
CA VAL A 157 -6.11 -2.11 -9.40
C VAL A 157 -7.21 -2.82 -8.63
N VAL A 158 -7.99 -2.05 -7.89
CA VAL A 158 -9.21 -2.49 -7.23
C VAL A 158 -10.40 -2.25 -8.16
N ASP A 159 -11.16 -3.31 -8.41
CA ASP A 159 -12.51 -3.31 -8.94
C ASP A 159 -13.48 -3.52 -7.77
N LEU A 160 -14.28 -2.50 -7.47
CA LEU A 160 -15.29 -2.52 -6.43
C LEU A 160 -16.68 -2.46 -7.06
N THR A 161 -17.45 -3.54 -6.95
CA THR A 161 -18.86 -3.56 -7.36
C THR A 161 -19.74 -3.44 -6.12
N VAL A 162 -20.60 -2.41 -6.04
CA VAL A 162 -21.38 -2.09 -4.85
C VAL A 162 -22.83 -1.76 -5.16
N ARG A 163 -23.69 -2.05 -4.19
CA ARG A 163 -25.05 -1.55 -4.13
C ARG A 163 -25.14 -0.37 -3.15
N LEU A 164 -25.61 0.76 -3.64
CA LEU A 164 -25.79 2.00 -2.89
C LEU A 164 -27.11 1.99 -2.12
N GLU A 165 -27.14 2.64 -0.96
CA GLU A 165 -28.37 2.84 -0.18
C GLU A 165 -29.22 3.97 -0.75
N LYS A 166 -28.57 5.05 -1.20
CA LYS A 166 -29.19 6.18 -1.90
C LYS A 166 -28.82 6.14 -3.38
N ASP A 167 -29.84 6.29 -4.22
CA ASP A 167 -29.71 6.40 -5.67
C ASP A 167 -28.78 7.58 -6.01
N ALA A 168 -27.85 7.36 -6.94
CA ALA A 168 -26.92 8.38 -7.42
C ALA A 168 -26.54 8.13 -8.88
N SER A 169 -26.46 9.20 -9.67
CA SER A 169 -25.89 9.08 -11.02
C SER A 169 -24.39 8.84 -10.95
N TYR A 170 -23.80 8.25 -12.00
CA TYR A 170 -22.35 8.06 -12.05
C TYR A 170 -21.59 9.40 -12.01
N GLU A 171 -22.17 10.48 -12.53
CA GLU A 171 -21.62 11.83 -12.43
C GLU A 171 -21.59 12.34 -10.99
N ASP A 172 -22.65 12.11 -10.20
CA ASP A 172 -22.67 12.49 -8.78
C ASP A 172 -21.60 11.73 -7.98
N ILE A 173 -21.42 10.44 -8.29
CA ILE A 173 -20.38 9.61 -7.67
C ILE A 173 -18.99 10.16 -8.00
N LYS A 174 -18.72 10.46 -9.28
CA LYS A 174 -17.45 11.07 -9.71
C LYS A 174 -17.20 12.40 -9.02
N ALA A 175 -18.21 13.27 -8.95
CA ALA A 175 -18.10 14.58 -8.32
C ALA A 175 -17.77 14.46 -6.82
N ALA A 176 -18.44 13.56 -6.10
CA ALA A 176 -18.19 13.32 -4.68
C ALA A 176 -16.77 12.78 -4.43
N ILE A 177 -16.29 11.86 -5.27
CA ILE A 177 -14.93 11.34 -5.20
C ILE A 177 -13.91 12.45 -5.47
N LYS A 178 -14.13 13.25 -6.53
CA LYS A 178 -13.24 14.36 -6.89
C LYS A 178 -13.14 15.38 -5.77
N GLU A 179 -14.28 15.80 -5.20
CA GLU A 179 -14.36 16.72 -4.05
C GLU A 179 -13.52 16.23 -2.87
N GLU A 180 -13.66 14.96 -2.47
CA GLU A 180 -12.90 14.43 -1.34
C GLU A 180 -11.41 14.26 -1.67
N SER A 181 -11.06 13.89 -2.91
CA SER A 181 -9.67 13.76 -3.38
C SER A 181 -8.93 15.11 -3.44
N GLU A 182 -9.63 16.20 -3.77
CA GLU A 182 -9.07 17.55 -3.82
C GLU A 182 -9.18 18.27 -2.47
N GLY A 183 -10.04 17.77 -1.58
CA GLY A 183 -10.32 18.28 -0.25
C GLY A 183 -9.65 17.49 0.86
N LYS A 184 -10.45 16.74 1.64
CA LYS A 184 -10.00 16.13 2.90
C LYS A 184 -9.00 15.01 2.72
N LEU A 185 -9.04 14.30 1.58
CA LEU A 185 -8.16 13.17 1.30
C LEU A 185 -7.01 13.54 0.36
N LYS A 186 -6.74 14.84 0.19
CA LYS A 186 -5.67 15.31 -0.68
C LYS A 186 -4.32 14.71 -0.28
N GLY A 187 -3.61 14.20 -1.29
CA GLY A 187 -2.32 13.52 -1.11
C GLY A 187 -2.43 12.05 -0.70
N ILE A 188 -3.62 11.57 -0.33
CA ILE A 188 -3.90 10.17 0.02
C ILE A 188 -4.78 9.51 -1.05
N PHE A 189 -5.82 10.22 -1.49
CA PHE A 189 -6.75 9.76 -2.52
C PHE A 189 -6.63 10.65 -3.76
N GLY A 190 -6.48 10.02 -4.91
CA GLY A 190 -6.39 10.66 -6.21
C GLY A 190 -7.63 10.43 -7.06
N TYR A 191 -7.75 11.25 -8.09
CA TYR A 191 -8.80 11.19 -9.10
C TYR A 191 -8.15 11.42 -10.47
N THR A 192 -8.55 10.64 -11.48
CA THR A 192 -8.13 10.83 -12.87
C THR A 192 -9.28 10.57 -13.85
N GLU A 193 -9.29 11.36 -14.92
CA GLU A 193 -10.12 11.17 -16.12
C GLU A 193 -9.24 10.83 -17.35
N ASP A 194 -7.94 10.67 -17.16
CA ASP A 194 -7.01 10.33 -18.25
C ASP A 194 -7.07 8.84 -18.57
N ASP A 195 -6.76 8.49 -19.82
CA ASP A 195 -6.77 7.12 -20.33
C ASP A 195 -5.46 6.38 -19.94
N LEU A 196 -5.24 6.25 -18.63
CA LEU A 196 -4.01 5.69 -18.04
C LEU A 196 -4.07 4.17 -17.87
N VAL A 197 -2.89 3.55 -17.86
CA VAL A 197 -2.65 2.12 -17.62
C VAL A 197 -1.72 1.93 -16.41
N SER A 198 -1.44 0.67 -16.03
CA SER A 198 -0.72 0.36 -14.79
C SER A 198 0.63 1.09 -14.64
N THR A 199 1.43 1.17 -15.70
CA THR A 199 2.77 1.78 -15.65
C THR A 199 2.76 3.26 -15.31
N ASP A 200 1.66 3.97 -15.59
CA ASP A 200 1.53 5.40 -15.33
C ASP A 200 1.43 5.72 -13.84
N PHE A 201 1.14 4.71 -13.01
CA PHE A 201 1.02 4.84 -11.56
C PHE A 201 2.26 4.39 -10.79
N ILE A 202 3.32 3.92 -11.47
CA ILE A 202 4.56 3.53 -10.81
C ILE A 202 5.19 4.73 -10.10
N GLY A 203 5.48 4.58 -8.82
CA GLY A 203 6.02 5.65 -7.97
C GLY A 203 4.99 6.68 -7.53
N ASP A 204 3.69 6.43 -7.70
CA ASP A 204 2.63 7.26 -7.15
C ASP A 204 2.50 7.02 -5.64
N SER A 205 2.60 8.08 -4.85
CA SER A 205 2.58 7.99 -3.38
C SER A 205 1.17 7.90 -2.79
N ARG A 206 0.12 8.11 -3.60
CA ARG A 206 -1.27 8.07 -3.13
C ARG A 206 -1.68 6.62 -2.87
N SER A 207 -2.52 6.41 -1.85
CA SER A 207 -3.03 5.10 -1.48
C SER A 207 -3.95 4.50 -2.55
N SER A 208 -4.67 5.37 -3.26
CA SER A 208 -5.77 5.02 -4.13
C SER A 208 -5.94 6.13 -5.16
N ILE A 209 -6.10 5.80 -6.44
CA ILE A 209 -6.31 6.76 -7.53
C ILE A 209 -7.53 6.30 -8.34
N PHE A 210 -8.67 6.92 -8.08
CA PHE A 210 -9.91 6.58 -8.75
C PHE A 210 -9.85 6.93 -10.24
N ASN A 211 -10.17 5.96 -11.10
CA ASN A 211 -10.25 6.16 -12.54
C ASN A 211 -11.71 6.32 -12.96
N ALA A 212 -12.05 7.56 -13.31
CA ALA A 212 -13.41 7.98 -13.63
C ALA A 212 -13.95 7.42 -14.95
N LYS A 213 -13.09 7.01 -15.88
CA LYS A 213 -13.50 6.44 -17.18
C LYS A 213 -13.60 4.91 -17.15
N ALA A 214 -12.93 4.26 -16.19
CA ALA A 214 -12.86 2.80 -16.11
C ALA A 214 -14.03 2.15 -15.36
N GLY A 215 -14.78 2.90 -14.54
CA GLY A 215 -15.98 2.39 -13.87
C GLY A 215 -17.23 2.43 -14.75
N ILE A 216 -18.31 1.84 -14.26
CA ILE A 216 -19.60 1.78 -14.96
C ILE A 216 -20.76 1.66 -13.98
N ALA A 217 -21.85 2.39 -14.23
CA ALA A 217 -23.12 2.22 -13.51
C ALA A 217 -24.06 1.33 -14.32
N LEU A 218 -24.61 0.29 -13.69
CA LEU A 218 -25.68 -0.51 -14.30
C LEU A 218 -27.03 0.20 -14.18
N ASN A 219 -27.26 0.82 -13.02
CA ASN A 219 -28.39 1.67 -12.68
C ASN A 219 -27.98 2.57 -11.51
N ASP A 220 -28.90 3.41 -11.05
CA ASP A 220 -28.64 4.46 -10.04
C ASP A 220 -28.24 3.92 -8.65
N ASN A 221 -28.35 2.60 -8.41
CA ASN A 221 -27.99 1.99 -7.13
C ASN A 221 -26.96 0.88 -7.26
N PHE A 222 -26.54 0.50 -8.46
CA PHE A 222 -25.63 -0.63 -8.66
C PHE A 222 -24.51 -0.26 -9.61
N VAL A 223 -23.31 -0.10 -9.05
CA VAL A 223 -22.17 0.52 -9.74
C VAL A 223 -20.90 -0.28 -9.54
N LYS A 224 -20.01 -0.17 -10.53
CA LYS A 224 -18.63 -0.66 -10.50
C LYS A 224 -17.69 0.53 -10.52
N LEU A 225 -16.77 0.56 -9.57
CA LEU A 225 -15.80 1.62 -9.34
C LEU A 225 -14.39 1.03 -9.43
N VAL A 226 -13.50 1.72 -10.14
CA VAL A 226 -12.14 1.25 -10.41
C VAL A 226 -11.15 2.24 -9.82
N THR A 227 -10.19 1.75 -9.04
CA THR A 227 -9.14 2.59 -8.45
C THR A 227 -7.78 1.90 -8.46
N TRP A 228 -6.78 2.62 -8.93
CA TRP A 228 -5.39 2.16 -9.03
C TRP A 228 -4.63 2.38 -7.74
N TYR A 229 -3.56 1.62 -7.56
CA TYR A 229 -2.59 1.86 -6.49
C TYR A 229 -1.26 1.21 -6.85
N ASP A 230 -0.18 1.92 -6.60
CA ASP A 230 1.14 1.31 -6.51
C ASP A 230 1.20 0.53 -5.19
N ASN A 231 1.26 -0.81 -5.31
CA ASN A 231 1.21 -1.70 -4.16
C ASN A 231 2.49 -1.69 -3.32
N GLU A 232 3.59 -1.16 -3.84
CA GLU A 232 4.85 -0.99 -3.12
C GLU A 232 5.02 0.45 -2.64
N TRP A 233 5.04 1.40 -3.58
CA TRP A 233 5.40 2.79 -3.32
C TRP A 233 4.36 3.52 -2.49
N GLY A 234 3.10 3.50 -2.90
CA GLY A 234 2.01 4.14 -2.17
C GLY A 234 1.88 3.55 -0.77
N TYR A 235 1.97 2.22 -0.65
CA TYR A 235 1.90 1.55 0.65
C TYR A 235 3.09 1.88 1.58
N ARG A 236 4.31 1.91 1.04
CA ARG A 236 5.52 2.33 1.78
C ARG A 236 5.40 3.77 2.28
N TYR A 237 4.92 4.68 1.43
CA TYR A 237 4.72 6.08 1.80
C TYR A 237 3.77 6.20 3.00
N LEU A 238 2.69 5.43 3.03
CA LEU A 238 1.75 5.45 4.16
C LEU A 238 2.35 4.92 5.45
N ILE A 239 3.21 3.90 5.39
CA ILE A 239 3.94 3.44 6.57
C ILE A 239 4.80 4.58 7.13
N GLN A 240 5.50 5.33 6.28
CA GLN A 240 6.28 6.49 6.70
C GLN A 240 5.39 7.55 7.37
N VAL A 241 4.24 7.86 6.79
CA VAL A 241 3.27 8.81 7.35
C VAL A 241 2.79 8.33 8.72
N VAL A 242 2.49 7.05 8.89
CA VAL A 242 2.10 6.47 10.19
C VAL A 242 3.24 6.61 11.18
N VAL A 243 4.46 6.15 10.87
CA VAL A 243 5.61 6.22 11.78
C VAL A 243 5.89 7.67 12.20
N LEU A 244 5.88 8.60 11.25
CA LEU A 244 6.07 10.02 11.54
C LEU A 244 4.98 10.53 12.48
N SER A 245 3.72 10.15 12.24
CA SER A 245 2.57 10.53 13.09
C SER A 245 2.67 9.98 14.51
N LEU A 246 3.27 8.79 14.68
CA LEU A 246 3.59 8.26 16.00
C LEU A 246 4.72 9.06 16.68
N TYR A 247 5.73 9.49 15.91
CA TYR A 247 6.90 10.22 16.41
C TYR A 247 6.60 11.65 16.90
N LEU A 248 5.93 12.49 16.10
CA LEU A 248 5.68 13.91 16.49
C LEU A 248 4.37 14.11 17.27
N GLY A 249 3.61 13.04 17.51
CA GLY A 249 2.24 13.13 18.01
C GLY A 249 1.24 13.36 16.87
N TYR A 250 0.25 12.47 16.79
CA TYR A 250 -0.62 12.27 15.62
C TYR A 250 -1.31 13.54 15.09
N LEU A 251 -1.68 14.46 16.00
CA LEU A 251 -2.37 15.71 15.67
C LEU A 251 -1.52 16.72 14.88
N ALA A 252 -0.18 16.62 14.92
CA ALA A 252 0.69 17.59 14.26
C ALA A 252 0.90 17.30 12.76
N ILE A 253 0.93 16.03 12.34
CA ILE A 253 1.35 15.63 10.98
C ILE A 253 0.21 15.22 10.08
N ALA A 254 -0.83 14.55 10.59
CA ALA A 254 -2.02 14.28 9.78
C ALA A 254 -2.53 15.59 9.16
N GLY A 255 -2.53 16.68 9.96
CA GLY A 255 -2.78 18.03 9.45
C GLY A 255 -1.79 18.49 8.37
N LEU A 256 -0.49 18.27 8.52
CA LEU A 256 0.52 18.75 7.55
C LEU A 256 0.56 17.96 6.23
N VAL A 257 0.31 16.64 6.26
CA VAL A 257 0.24 15.79 5.06
C VAL A 257 -1.06 16.05 4.31
N LEU A 258 -2.21 16.11 4.99
CA LEU A 258 -3.51 16.42 4.37
C LEU A 258 -3.55 17.86 3.83
N LEU A 259 -2.80 18.80 4.43
CA LEU A 259 -2.66 20.17 3.92
C LEU A 259 -1.58 20.32 2.83
N GLY A 260 -0.91 19.24 2.40
CA GLY A 260 0.15 19.29 1.39
C GLY A 260 1.37 20.13 1.78
N LYS A 261 1.57 20.36 3.09
CA LYS A 261 2.68 21.17 3.63
C LYS A 261 3.96 20.35 3.88
N VAL A 262 3.87 19.03 3.76
CA VAL A 262 5.00 18.10 3.80
C VAL A 262 4.88 17.16 2.62
N VAL A 263 5.88 17.16 1.74
CA VAL A 263 6.09 16.16 0.68
C VAL A 263 7.33 15.37 1.09
N LEU A 264 7.17 14.11 1.48
CA LEU A 264 8.30 13.21 1.68
C LEU A 264 8.81 12.81 0.27
N GLY A 265 9.81 13.53 -0.23
CA GLY A 265 10.22 13.49 -1.63
C GLY A 265 10.78 12.15 -2.13
N ARG A 266 10.86 12.02 -3.47
CA ARG A 266 11.39 10.86 -4.22
C ARG A 266 12.80 10.38 -3.83
N ASN A 267 13.58 11.20 -3.12
CA ASN A 267 14.98 10.96 -2.75
C ASN A 267 15.31 11.38 -1.31
N VAL A 268 14.37 11.28 -0.36
CA VAL A 268 14.74 11.49 1.05
C VAL A 268 15.58 10.30 1.50
N GLY A 269 16.90 10.45 1.37
CA GLY A 269 17.87 9.61 2.07
C GLY A 269 17.51 9.61 3.55
N TRP A 270 17.12 8.42 4.03
CA TRP A 270 16.67 8.15 5.39
C TRP A 270 17.71 8.53 6.47
N GLU A 271 18.93 8.85 6.06
CA GLU A 271 20.08 9.07 6.93
C GLU A 271 20.08 10.44 7.65
N THR A 272 19.43 11.47 7.09
CA THR A 272 19.77 12.85 7.51
C THR A 272 18.78 13.52 8.47
N GLN A 273 17.53 13.07 8.59
CA GLN A 273 16.54 13.70 9.50
C GLN A 273 15.83 12.77 10.50
N LEU A 274 16.02 11.45 10.42
CA LEU A 274 15.33 10.48 11.28
C LEU A 274 16.28 9.38 11.78
N ARG A 275 17.37 9.76 12.48
CA ARG A 275 18.41 8.84 12.98
C ARG A 275 17.89 7.68 13.85
N ASN A 276 16.62 7.69 14.28
CA ASN A 276 16.03 6.74 15.24
C ASN A 276 14.98 5.77 14.63
N ILE A 277 14.78 5.77 13.31
CA ILE A 277 13.84 4.85 12.62
C ILE A 277 14.64 3.78 11.88
N ARG A 278 14.31 2.49 12.09
CA ARG A 278 14.90 1.37 11.33
C ARG A 278 13.82 0.51 10.70
N VAL A 279 14.05 0.14 9.44
CA VAL A 279 13.24 -0.82 8.67
C VAL A 279 13.99 -2.15 8.67
N LEU A 280 13.33 -3.25 9.03
CA LEU A 280 13.91 -4.59 8.93
C LEU A 280 13.53 -5.23 7.60
N GLU A 281 14.52 -5.46 6.74
CA GLU A 281 14.37 -6.26 5.53
C GLU A 281 14.92 -7.68 5.77
N ASN A 282 14.34 -8.65 5.07
CA ASN A 282 14.66 -10.06 5.24
C ASN A 282 15.97 -10.37 4.50
N GLU A 283 17.11 -10.38 5.20
CA GLU A 283 18.32 -11.00 4.66
C GLU A 283 18.03 -12.49 4.49
N THR A 284 17.92 -12.93 3.24
CA THR A 284 17.54 -14.29 2.89
C THR A 284 18.49 -15.31 3.47
N ALA A 285 17.91 -16.33 4.11
CA ALA A 285 18.54 -17.61 4.35
C ALA A 285 19.02 -18.24 3.02
N ALA A 286 20.31 -18.10 2.72
CA ALA A 286 21.04 -18.94 1.78
C ALA A 286 22.53 -18.96 2.18
N ASP A 287 23.07 -20.18 2.26
CA ASP A 287 24.46 -20.59 2.52
C ASP A 287 25.10 -20.33 3.89
N SER A 288 25.11 -21.42 4.67
CA SER A 288 26.19 -21.77 5.58
C SER A 288 27.49 -21.97 4.79
N GLY A 289 28.28 -20.92 4.63
CA GLY A 289 29.63 -20.95 4.07
C GLY A 289 30.45 -19.82 4.69
N SER A 290 31.61 -20.15 5.24
CA SER A 290 32.53 -19.20 5.89
C SER A 290 32.76 -17.92 5.09
N VAL A 291 32.50 -16.77 5.70
CA VAL A 291 32.86 -15.45 5.16
C VAL A 291 34.38 -15.27 5.30
N GLU A 292 35.10 -15.33 4.18
CA GLU A 292 36.43 -14.70 4.06
C GLU A 292 36.24 -13.21 3.78
N GLU A 293 36.91 -12.35 4.55
CA GLU A 293 36.92 -10.90 4.35
C GLU A 293 37.55 -10.54 3.00
N ILE A 294 36.85 -9.70 2.21
CA ILE A 294 37.40 -9.11 0.98
C ILE A 294 38.33 -7.95 1.38
N PRO A 295 39.60 -7.92 0.96
CA PRO A 295 40.54 -6.86 1.33
C PRO A 295 40.11 -5.48 0.80
N GLU A 296 40.40 -4.43 1.57
CA GLU A 296 40.04 -3.02 1.33
C GLU A 296 40.59 -2.41 0.02
N ASP A 297 41.41 -3.13 -0.75
CA ASP A 297 42.05 -2.63 -1.97
C ASP A 297 41.21 -2.81 -3.26
N ARG A 298 39.99 -3.37 -3.16
CA ARG A 298 39.05 -3.53 -4.29
C ARG A 298 37.79 -2.67 -4.25
N VAL A 299 37.70 -1.71 -3.33
CA VAL A 299 36.63 -0.69 -3.35
C VAL A 299 36.99 0.36 -4.40
N LEU A 300 36.32 0.33 -5.55
CA LEU A 300 36.43 1.40 -6.54
C LEU A 300 35.79 2.68 -5.98
N PRO A 301 36.45 3.85 -6.06
CA PRO A 301 35.85 5.10 -5.62
C PRO A 301 34.65 5.47 -6.50
N VAL A 302 33.58 5.95 -5.87
CA VAL A 302 32.42 6.53 -6.54
C VAL A 302 32.87 7.84 -7.21
N THR A 303 33.21 7.78 -8.50
CA THR A 303 33.36 8.98 -9.33
C THR A 303 31.98 9.42 -9.81
N GLU A 304 31.75 10.73 -9.73
CA GLU A 304 30.59 11.43 -10.27
C GLU A 304 30.25 10.90 -11.68
N LEU A 305 29.04 10.39 -11.86
CA LEU A 305 28.54 10.02 -13.19
C LEU A 305 28.17 11.31 -13.93
N ASP A 306 28.98 11.64 -14.94
CA ASP A 306 28.66 12.62 -15.97
C ASP A 306 27.26 12.33 -16.56
N THR A 307 26.43 13.35 -16.62
CA THR A 307 25.16 13.35 -17.34
C THR A 307 25.43 13.19 -18.84
N PRO A 308 24.87 12.17 -19.54
CA PRO A 308 24.94 12.15 -20.99
C PRO A 308 24.01 13.20 -21.58
N ASP A 309 24.56 14.00 -22.49
CA ASP A 309 23.88 14.97 -23.34
C ASP A 309 22.67 14.38 -24.09
N GLU A 310 21.75 15.28 -24.45
CA GLU A 310 20.53 15.05 -25.24
C GLU A 310 20.72 14.02 -26.37
N VAL A 311 19.91 12.96 -26.33
CA VAL A 311 19.74 12.06 -27.48
C VAL A 311 18.53 12.54 -28.28
N ASP A 312 18.81 13.08 -29.45
CA ASP A 312 17.86 13.42 -30.52
C ASP A 312 17.21 12.13 -31.05
N PHE A 313 15.88 12.02 -30.93
CA PHE A 313 15.09 10.98 -31.57
C PHE A 313 14.43 11.55 -32.84
N SER A 314 15.26 11.74 -33.86
CA SER A 314 14.80 11.83 -35.24
C SER A 314 15.20 10.57 -36.00
N ASP A 315 14.17 9.99 -36.63
CA ASP A 315 14.18 8.99 -37.70
C ASP A 315 14.26 7.48 -37.37
N GLU A 316 13.25 6.81 -37.94
CA GLU A 316 13.18 5.42 -38.40
C GLU A 316 13.27 4.29 -37.36
N TYR A 317 12.11 3.80 -36.89
CA TYR A 317 11.77 2.38 -36.97
C TYR A 317 10.26 2.20 -37.20
N LEU A 318 9.90 2.18 -38.49
CA LEU A 318 8.79 1.38 -38.99
C LEU A 318 9.13 -0.09 -38.75
N LEU A 319 8.15 -0.90 -38.31
CA LEU A 319 7.80 -2.21 -38.88
C LEU A 319 6.65 -2.87 -38.08
N ASP A 320 5.55 -3.09 -38.83
CA ASP A 320 4.46 -4.07 -38.75
C ASP A 320 3.76 -4.42 -37.41
#